data_AF-A0A2M7A4G7-F1
#
_entry.id   AF-A0A2M7A4G7-F1
#
_cell.length_a   1.000
_cell.length_b   1.000
_cell.length_c   1.000
_cell.angle_alpha   90.00
_cell.angle_beta   90.00
_cell.angle_gamma   90.00
#
_symmetry.space_group_name_H-M   'P 1'
#
loop_
_entity.id
_entity.type
_entity.pdbx_description
1 polymer ?
#
loop_
_entity_poly.entity_id
_entity_poly.type
_entity_poly.pdbx_seq_one_letter_code
_entity_poly.pdbx_strand_id
1 'polypeptide(L)' 'MKEPAFMRELHQIREQMYEEMKHLSPEERAKRINEQAEVFLKSQGYRLVQTERGHRLQK' A
#
# COMPACT_ATOMS: atom_id res chain seq x y z
N MET A 1 29.99 -5.81 -3.85
CA MET A 1 29.11 -6.94 -3.43
C MET A 1 27.93 -6.98 -4.38
N LYS A 2 27.53 -8.16 -4.87
CA LYS A 2 26.28 -8.31 -5.63
C LYS A 2 25.11 -8.21 -4.66
N GLU A 3 24.13 -7.40 -5.01
CA GLU A 3 22.92 -7.22 -4.22
C GLU A 3 22.14 -8.55 -4.06
N PRO A 4 21.62 -8.87 -2.85
CA PRO A 4 20.80 -10.06 -2.65
C PRO A 4 19.59 -10.09 -3.60
N ALA A 5 19.19 -11.28 -4.07
CA ALA A 5 18.10 -11.43 -5.03
C ALA A 5 16.79 -10.76 -4.56
N PHE A 6 16.44 -10.94 -3.28
CA PHE A 6 15.28 -10.30 -2.65
C PHE A 6 15.33 -8.77 -2.69
N MET A 7 16.50 -8.17 -2.51
CA MET A 7 16.63 -6.71 -2.57
C MET A 7 16.39 -6.19 -3.98
N ARG A 8 16.89 -6.89 -5.01
CA ARG A 8 16.61 -6.56 -6.40
C ARG A 8 15.12 -6.62 -6.73
N GLU A 9 14.42 -7.63 -6.24
CA GLU A 9 12.97 -7.77 -6.41
C GLU A 9 12.22 -6.62 -5.72
N LEU A 10 12.59 -6.28 -4.49
CA LEU A 10 12.03 -5.12 -3.79
C LEU A 10 12.25 -3.81 -4.56
N HIS A 11 13.44 -3.63 -5.15
CA HIS A 11 13.73 -2.44 -5.95
C HIS A 11 12.85 -2.35 -7.19
N GLN A 12 12.66 -3.46 -7.91
CA GLN A 12 11.78 -3.51 -9.08
C GLN A 12 10.34 -3.18 -8.72
N ILE A 13 9.81 -3.76 -7.63
CA ILE A 13 8.46 -3.46 -7.14
C ILE A 13 8.32 -1.97 -6.80
N ARG A 14 9.30 -1.39 -6.10
CA ARG A 14 9.28 0.03 -5.74
C ARG A 14 9.32 0.94 -6.96
N GLU A 15 10.11 0.60 -7.97
CA GLU A 15 10.22 1.36 -9.21
C GLU A 15 8.91 1.33 -10.00
N GLN A 16 8.28 0.16 -10.12
CA GLN A 16 6.96 0.01 -10.73
C GLN A 16 5.90 0.84 -10.00
N MET A 17 5.86 0.76 -8.66
CA MET A 17 4.95 1.57 -7.85
C MET A 17 5.20 3.08 -8.00
N TYR A 18 6.45 3.50 -8.19
CA TYR A 18 6.77 4.90 -8.45
C TYR A 18 6.23 5.35 -9.81
N GLU A 19 6.53 4.60 -10.87
CA GLU A 19 6.10 4.91 -12.24
C GLU A 19 4.56 4.96 -12.36
N GLU A 20 3.84 4.07 -11.67
CA GLU A 20 2.37 4.09 -11.64
C GLU A 20 1.78 5.30 -10.91
N MET A 21 2.47 5.80 -9.87
CA MET A 21 1.92 6.81 -8.97
C MET A 21 2.50 8.21 -9.19
N LYS A 22 3.59 8.37 -9.95
CA LYS A 22 4.31 9.66 -10.10
C LYS A 22 3.46 10.78 -10.70
N HIS A 23 2.38 10.43 -11.40
CA HIS A 23 1.45 11.38 -12.02
C HIS A 23 0.29 11.78 -11.10
N LEU A 24 0.14 11.11 -9.95
CA LEU A 24 -0.95 11.36 -9.01
C LEU A 24 -0.58 12.50 -8.06
N SER A 25 -1.55 13.36 -7.75
CA SER A 25 -1.43 14.29 -6.63
C SER A 25 -1.32 13.53 -5.30
N PRO A 26 -0.81 14.16 -4.23
CA PRO A 26 -0.76 13.54 -2.90
C PRO A 26 -2.12 12.99 -2.43
N GLU A 27 -3.21 13.69 -2.73
CA GLU A 27 -4.57 13.28 -2.35
C GLU A 27 -5.03 12.04 -3.14
N GLU A 28 -4.85 12.03 -4.46
CA GLU A 28 -5.18 10.88 -5.31
C GLU A 28 -4.32 9.66 -4.95
N ARG A 29 -3.05 9.89 -4.62
CA ARG A 29 -2.14 8.85 -4.16
C ARG A 29 -2.64 8.21 -2.87
N ALA A 30 -3.04 9.02 -1.88
CA ALA A 30 -3.60 8.54 -0.63
C ALA A 30 -4.91 7.77 -0.86
N LYS A 31 -5.78 8.29 -1.73
CA LYS A 31 -7.04 7.62 -2.09
C LYS A 31 -6.80 6.23 -2.69
N ARG A 32 -5.90 6.11 -3.68
CA ARG A 32 -5.56 4.82 -4.33
C ARG A 32 -5.00 3.81 -3.32
N ILE A 33 -4.13 4.25 -2.40
CA ILE A 33 -3.59 3.39 -1.33
C ILE A 33 -4.72 2.90 -0.43
N ASN A 34 -5.61 3.80 -0.01
CA ASN A 34 -6.74 3.44 0.86
C ASN A 34 -7.69 2.44 0.19
N GLU A 35 -8.00 2.63 -1.10
CA GLU A 35 -8.84 1.71 -1.88
C GLU A 35 -8.20 0.32 -1.99
N GLN A 36 -6.91 0.25 -2.31
CA GLN A 36 -6.17 -1.02 -2.38
C GLN A 36 -6.12 -1.72 -1.01
N ALA A 37 -5.88 -0.96 0.05
CA ALA A 37 -5.88 -1.49 1.42
C ALA A 37 -7.26 -2.02 1.81
N GLU A 38 -8.33 -1.31 1.49
CA GLU A 38 -9.70 -1.74 1.77
C GLU A 38 -10.06 -3.04 1.04
N VAL A 39 -9.73 -3.15 -0.25
CA VAL A 39 -9.94 -4.37 -1.05
C VAL A 39 -9.17 -5.55 -0.45
N PHE A 40 -7.90 -5.34 -0.11
CA PHE A 40 -7.08 -6.37 0.51
C PHE A 40 -7.65 -6.82 1.86
N LEU A 41 -7.98 -5.88 2.75
CA LEU A 41 -8.54 -6.20 4.06
C LEU A 41 -9.86 -6.96 3.94
N LYS A 42 -10.78 -6.51 3.06
CA LYS A 42 -12.04 -7.22 2.78
C LYS A 42 -11.81 -8.64 2.30
N SER A 43 -10.82 -8.87 1.42
CA SER A 43 -10.48 -10.21 0.94
C SER A 43 -10.04 -11.17 2.05
N GLN A 44 -9.49 -10.62 3.14
CA GLN A 44 -9.02 -11.37 4.31
C GLN A 44 -10.07 -11.42 5.43
N GLY A 45 -11.26 -10.85 5.21
CA GLY A 45 -12.32 -10.76 6.22
C GLY A 45 -12.03 -9.73 7.32
N TYR A 46 -11.26 -8.68 7.01
CA TYR A 46 -10.98 -7.58 7.93
C TYR A 46 -11.55 -6.26 7.40
N ARG A 47 -11.77 -5.32 8.31
CA ARG A 47 -12.10 -3.93 8.03
C ARG A 47 -11.26 -2.99 8.89
N LEU A 48 -10.97 -1.81 8.34
CA LEU A 48 -10.31 -0.74 9.07
C LEU A 48 -11.39 0.11 9.77
N VAL A 49 -11.27 0.30 11.07
CA VAL A 49 -12.22 1.09 11.88
C VAL A 49 -11.48 2.29 12.47
N GLN A 50 -12.05 3.47 12.31
CA GLN A 50 -11.52 4.68 12.94
C GLN A 50 -11.80 4.67 14.45
N THR A 51 -10.80 5.04 15.23
CA THR A 51 -10.82 5.10 16.69
C THR A 51 -10.18 6.42 17.13
N GLU A 52 -10.33 6.79 18.40
CA GLU A 52 -9.72 7.99 18.97
C GLU A 52 -8.18 8.01 18.85
N ARG A 53 -7.55 6.85 18.67
CA ARG A 53 -6.08 6.70 18.53
C ARG A 53 -5.61 6.47 17.09
N GLY A 54 -6.50 6.62 16.10
CA GLY A 54 -6.20 6.33 14.70
C GLY A 54 -7.03 5.15 14.19
N HIS A 55 -6.43 4.18 13.52
CA HIS A 55 -7.16 3.08 12.89
C HIS A 55 -6.93 1.74 13.60
N ARG A 56 -7.98 0.93 13.72
CA ARG A 56 -7.95 -0.43 14.27
C ARG A 56 -8.45 -1.42 13.23
N LEU A 57 -7.77 -2.55 13.09
CA LEU A 57 -8.27 -3.68 12.32
C LEU A 57 -9.33 -4.43 13.11
N GLN A 58 -10.49 -4.67 12.49
CA GLN A 58 -11.57 -5.49 13.03
C GLN A 58 -11.85 -6.63 12.05
N LYS A 59 -12.11 -7.82 12.57
CA LYS A 59 -12.55 -8.99 11.81
C LYS A 59 -14.08 -9.06 11.81
#